data_AF-A0A920M411-F1
#
_entry.id   AF-A0A920M411-F1
#
_cell.length_a   1.000
_cell.length_b   1.000
_cell.length_c   1.000
_cell.angle_alpha   90.00
_cell.angle_beta   90.00
_cell.angle_gamma   90.00
#
_symmetry.space_group_name_H-M   'P 1'
#
loop_
_entity.id
_entity.type
_entity.pdbx_description
1 polymer ?
#
loop_
_entity_poly.entity_id
_entity_poly.type
_entity_poly.pdbx_seq_one_letter_code
_entity_poly.pdbx_strand_id
1 'polypeptide(L)'
;MARRLVEKGVRFVQIFSGGWDSHDYLERAHAARIRSVDKPMTALIKDLKSRGMLKDTLVLWLGEFGRTPDNNRRGGVYAMAGGTIIKP
;
A
#
# COMPACT_ATOMS: atom_id res chain seq x y z
N MET A 1 -6.69 -8.78 -13.87
CA MET A 1 -6.83 -8.16 -15.20
C MET A 1 -5.47 -7.77 -15.79
N ALA A 2 -4.62 -7.04 -15.05
CA ALA A 2 -3.30 -6.56 -15.51
C ALA A 2 -2.43 -7.62 -16.21
N ARG A 3 -2.29 -8.83 -15.63
CA ARG A 3 -1.58 -9.94 -16.28
C ARG A 3 -2.05 -10.20 -17.72
N ARG A 4 -3.35 -10.24 -17.95
CA ARG A 4 -3.93 -10.49 -19.29
C ARG A 4 -3.65 -9.34 -20.27
N LEU A 5 -3.49 -8.11 -19.76
CA LEU A 5 -3.11 -6.96 -20.58
C LEU A 5 -1.63 -7.07 -20.99
N VAL A 6 -0.76 -7.46 -20.05
CA VAL A 6 0.65 -7.73 -20.35
C VAL A 6 0.79 -8.88 -21.35
N GLU A 7 0.03 -9.97 -21.18
CA GLU A 7 -0.01 -11.10 -22.13
C GLU A 7 -0.44 -10.68 -23.55
N LYS A 8 -1.29 -9.66 -23.66
CA LYS A 8 -1.75 -9.11 -24.96
C LYS A 8 -0.79 -8.07 -25.54
N GLY A 9 0.39 -7.86 -24.94
CA GLY A 9 1.40 -6.92 -25.43
C GLY A 9 1.11 -5.45 -25.13
N VAL A 10 0.21 -5.15 -24.18
CA VAL A 10 -0.01 -3.77 -23.74
C VAL A 10 1.27 -3.24 -23.09
N ARG A 11 1.81 -2.14 -23.65
CA ARG A 11 3.11 -1.59 -23.26
C ARG A 11 3.13 -0.87 -21.92
N PHE A 12 1.99 -0.37 -21.47
CA PHE A 12 1.86 0.37 -20.22
C PHE A 12 0.53 0.03 -19.55
N VAL A 13 0.60 -0.42 -18.29
CA VAL A 13 -0.56 -0.78 -17.49
C VAL A 13 -0.45 -0.06 -16.16
N GLN A 14 -1.38 0.86 -15.89
CA GLN A 14 -1.50 1.51 -14.60
C GLN A 14 -2.61 0.85 -13.79
N ILE A 15 -2.29 0.52 -12.54
CA ILE A 15 -3.25 0.00 -11.57
C ILE A 15 -3.32 1.02 -10.44
N PHE A 16 -4.52 1.48 -10.13
CA PHE A 16 -4.76 2.47 -9.08
C PHE A 16 -5.66 1.89 -8.00
N SER A 17 -5.29 2.13 -6.73
CA SER A 17 -6.11 1.84 -5.57
C SER A 17 -6.14 3.08 -4.69
N GLY A 18 -7.27 3.79 -4.68
CA GLY A 18 -7.45 5.00 -3.88
C GLY A 18 -7.85 4.75 -2.43
N GLY A 19 -8.11 5.83 -1.69
CA GLY A 19 -8.62 5.77 -0.31
C GLY A 19 -7.53 5.65 0.77
N TRP A 20 -6.32 6.13 0.48
CA TRP A 20 -5.18 6.16 1.39
C TRP A 20 -5.10 7.43 2.25
N ASP A 21 -5.90 8.45 1.95
CA ASP A 21 -6.00 9.69 2.73
C ASP A 21 -6.92 9.55 3.96
N SER A 22 -6.56 8.63 4.84
CA SER A 22 -7.34 8.41 6.07
C SER A 22 -6.96 9.46 7.12
N HIS A 23 -7.99 9.99 7.79
CA HIS A 23 -7.82 10.99 8.86
C HIS A 23 -8.09 10.43 10.26
N ASP A 24 -8.90 9.36 10.34
CA ASP A 24 -9.25 8.70 11.60
C ASP A 24 -8.85 7.22 11.57
N TYR A 25 -8.57 6.65 12.75
CA TYR A 25 -8.29 5.21 12.92
C TYR A 25 -7.24 4.67 11.93
N LEU A 26 -6.13 5.40 11.77
CA LEU A 26 -5.12 5.16 10.75
C LEU A 26 -4.67 3.69 10.68
N GLU A 27 -4.38 3.07 11.81
CA GLU A 27 -3.99 1.65 11.85
C GLU A 27 -5.08 0.75 11.24
N ARG A 28 -6.33 0.88 11.71
CA ARG A 28 -7.45 0.06 11.21
C ARG A 28 -7.71 0.32 9.73
N ALA A 29 -7.74 1.58 9.34
CA ALA A 29 -7.99 2.00 7.97
C ALA A 29 -6.88 1.47 7.06
N HIS A 30 -5.63 1.87 7.28
CA HIS A 30 -4.50 1.49 6.43
C HIS A 30 -4.28 -0.02 6.43
N ALA A 31 -4.42 -0.73 7.56
CA ALA A 31 -4.29 -2.18 7.59
C ALA A 31 -5.35 -2.87 6.70
N ALA A 32 -6.59 -2.35 6.67
CA ALA A 32 -7.61 -2.86 5.76
C ALA A 32 -7.25 -2.61 4.28
N ARG A 33 -6.66 -1.45 3.97
CA ARG A 33 -6.26 -1.12 2.58
C ARG A 33 -5.05 -1.94 2.14
N ILE A 34 -4.04 -2.09 3.00
CA ILE A 34 -2.88 -2.97 2.78
C ILE A 34 -3.36 -4.39 2.45
N ARG A 35 -4.27 -4.95 3.26
CA ARG A 35 -4.84 -6.29 3.01
C ARG A 35 -5.55 -6.42 1.66
N SER A 36 -6.15 -5.34 1.16
CA SER A 36 -6.83 -5.34 -0.14
C SER A 36 -5.87 -5.34 -1.33
N VAL A 37 -4.64 -4.85 -1.18
CA VAL A 37 -3.67 -4.70 -2.28
C VAL A 37 -2.51 -5.70 -2.24
N ASP A 38 -2.14 -6.18 -1.06
CA ASP A 38 -0.99 -7.06 -0.83
C ASP A 38 -1.09 -8.40 -1.59
N LYS A 39 -2.20 -9.12 -1.38
CA LYS A 39 -2.43 -10.42 -2.04
C LYS A 39 -2.55 -10.29 -3.57
N PRO A 40 -3.35 -9.36 -4.13
CA PRO A 40 -3.44 -9.19 -5.58
C PRO A 40 -2.11 -8.81 -6.24
N MET A 41 -1.31 -7.95 -5.61
CA MET A 41 -0.01 -7.58 -6.16
C MET A 41 0.98 -8.75 -6.12
N THR A 42 1.02 -9.48 -5.01
CA THR A 42 1.83 -10.71 -4.90
C THR A 42 1.45 -11.71 -5.98
N ALA A 43 0.14 -11.91 -6.22
CA ALA A 43 -0.35 -12.81 -7.26
C ALA A 43 0.07 -12.33 -8.66
N LEU A 44 -0.02 -11.02 -8.95
CA LEU A 44 0.43 -10.47 -10.23
C LEU A 44 1.91 -10.74 -10.49
N ILE A 45 2.78 -10.45 -9.51
CA ILE A 45 4.24 -10.64 -9.66
C ILE A 45 4.55 -12.13 -9.86
N LYS A 46 3.93 -13.03 -9.08
CA LYS A 46 4.09 -14.48 -9.25
C LYS A 46 3.62 -14.96 -10.62
N ASP A 47 2.47 -14.49 -11.09
CA ASP A 47 1.94 -14.84 -12.40
C ASP A 47 2.88 -14.38 -13.52
N LEU A 48 3.38 -13.14 -13.47
CA LEU A 48 4.35 -12.63 -14.43
C LEU A 48 5.65 -13.44 -14.42
N LYS A 49 6.13 -13.83 -13.23
CA LYS A 49 7.35 -14.66 -13.09
C LYS A 49 7.14 -16.06 -13.66
N SER A 50 6.06 -16.74 -13.29
CA SER A 50 5.77 -18.11 -13.74
C SER A 50 5.61 -18.23 -15.26
N ARG A 51 5.20 -17.14 -15.92
CA ARG A 51 5.01 -17.05 -17.37
C ARG A 51 6.23 -16.48 -18.10
N GLY A 52 7.33 -16.23 -17.37
CA GLY A 52 8.55 -15.65 -17.93
C GLY A 52 8.41 -14.21 -18.43
N MET A 53 7.33 -13.51 -18.11
CA MET A 53 7.07 -12.13 -18.55
C MET A 53 7.74 -11.09 -17.64
N LEU A 54 8.04 -11.45 -16.38
CA LEU A 54 8.64 -10.52 -15.43
C LEU A 54 10.05 -10.05 -15.87
N LYS A 55 10.75 -10.83 -16.69
CA LYS A 55 12.08 -10.46 -17.22
C LYS A 55 12.05 -9.26 -18.17
N ASP A 56 10.91 -9.06 -18.84
CA ASP A 56 10.70 -8.02 -19.85
C ASP A 56 9.75 -6.92 -19.34
N THR A 57 9.27 -7.02 -18.09
CA THR A 57 8.28 -6.10 -17.51
C THR A 57 8.87 -5.40 -16.30
N LEU A 58 9.03 -4.07 -16.36
CA LEU A 58 9.32 -3.25 -15.20
C LEU A 58 8.06 -3.06 -14.36
N VAL A 59 8.12 -3.43 -13.07
CA VAL A 59 7.05 -3.19 -12.10
C VAL A 59 7.47 -2.06 -11.17
N LEU A 60 6.72 -0.96 -11.17
CA LEU A 60 6.89 0.15 -10.24
C LEU A 60 5.74 0.16 -9.24
N TRP A 61 6.07 0.24 -7.95
CA TRP A 61 5.10 0.34 -6.86
C TRP A 61 5.36 1.64 -6.10
N LEU A 62 4.45 2.59 -6.27
CA LEU A 62 4.57 3.94 -5.71
C LEU A 62 3.30 4.28 -4.93
N GLY A 63 3.47 5.06 -3.86
CA GLY A 63 2.39 5.75 -3.17
C GLY A 63 2.35 7.22 -3.57
N GLU A 64 1.22 7.88 -3.31
CA GLU A 64 1.06 9.31 -3.56
C GLU A 64 1.83 10.14 -2.52
N PHE A 65 1.63 9.82 -1.23
CA PHE A 65 2.26 10.48 -0.08
C PHE A 65 2.36 9.52 1.11
N GLY A 66 3.19 9.87 2.09
CA GLY A 66 3.27 9.19 3.39
C GLY A 66 2.28 9.76 4.40
N ARG A 67 1.98 9.01 5.46
CA ARG A 67 1.14 9.49 6.57
C ARG A 67 1.92 9.47 7.89
N THR A 68 1.93 10.60 8.58
CA THR A 68 2.47 10.70 9.93
C THR A 68 1.53 9.97 10.90
N PRO A 69 2.04 9.13 11.82
CA PRO A 69 1.23 8.57 12.91
C PRO A 69 0.67 9.72 13.77
N ASP A 70 -0.64 9.92 13.77
CA ASP A 70 -1.31 10.97 14.56
C ASP A 70 -1.67 10.48 15.96
N ASN A 71 -1.44 11.31 16.98
CA ASN A 71 -1.66 10.99 18.40
C ASN A 71 -2.66 11.90 19.13
N ASN A 72 -3.41 12.81 18.49
CA ASN A 72 -4.49 13.57 19.17
C ASN A 72 -5.89 12.92 19.06
N ARG A 73 -5.88 11.58 19.15
CA ARG A 73 -6.94 10.61 19.48
C ARG A 73 -8.25 10.61 18.66
N ARG A 74 -8.27 9.73 17.64
CA ARG A 74 -9.08 8.48 17.60
C ARG A 74 -8.25 7.35 16.96
N GLY A 75 -7.22 6.90 17.70
CA GLY A 75 -6.71 5.52 17.65
C GLY A 75 -5.31 5.23 17.08
N GLY A 76 -4.49 6.23 16.76
CA GLY A 76 -3.06 6.00 16.46
C GLY A 76 -2.28 5.68 17.73
N VAL A 77 -1.73 4.47 17.83
CA VAL A 77 -0.96 4.00 18.99
C VAL A 77 0.45 4.61 18.98
N TYR A 78 0.65 5.55 19.90
CA TYR A 78 1.90 6.17 20.38
C TYR A 78 2.81 6.85 19.34
N ALA A 79 2.69 8.18 19.22
CA ALA A 79 3.85 9.02 18.98
C ALA A 79 4.35 9.54 20.34
N MET A 80 5.43 8.93 20.85
CA MET A 80 6.19 9.45 21.99
C MET A 80 7.19 10.49 21.45
N ALA A 81 6.73 11.71 21.27
CA ALA A 81 7.61 12.85 21.05
C ALA A 81 7.05 14.07 21.79
N GLY A 82 7.76 14.51 22.83
CA GLY A 82 7.45 15.73 23.59
C GLY A 82 7.11 15.42 25.05
N GLY A 83 7.96 15.88 25.96
CA GLY A 83 8.01 15.49 27.37
C GLY A 83 6.70 15.51 28.13
N THR A 84 6.56 14.59 29.09
CA THR A 84 5.57 14.71 30.16
C THR A 84 6.23 14.30 31.48
N ILE A 85 6.09 15.22 32.42
CA ILE A 85 6.47 15.16 33.83
C ILE A 85 5.78 13.97 34.50
N ILE A 86 6.57 13.19 35.24
CA ILE A 86 6.07 12.17 36.17
C ILE A 86 5.41 12.89 37.36
N LYS A 87 4.14 12.60 37.62
CA LYS A 87 3.51 12.73 38.95
C LYS A 87 2.26 11.85 39.05
N PRO A 88 1.95 11.34 40.25
CA PRO A 88 2.76 10.51 41.15
C PRO A 88 2.67 9.01 40.81
#